data_AF-A0AAW6XUK0-F1
#
_entry.id   AF-A0AAW6XUK0-F1
#
_cell.length_a   1.000
_cell.length_b   1.000
_cell.length_c   1.000
_cell.angle_alpha   90.00
_cell.angle_beta   90.00
_cell.angle_gamma   90.00
#
_symmetry.space_group_name_H-M   'P 1'
#
loop_
_entity.id
_entity.type
_entity.pdbx_description
1 polymer ?
#
loop_
_entity_poly.entity_id
_entity_poly.type
_entity_poly.pdbx_seq_one_letter_code
_entity_poly.pdbx_strand_id
1 'polypeptide(L)'
;SLSHTPEHLYHAILESVAYDTAHNLKVMEEGGFKPDKLVYCGGATKSKVWMQMYADVTGIPATLTQVGDAVVLGSCMLAAVGAG
;
A
#
# COMPACT_ATOMS: atom_id res chain seq x y z
N SER A 1 -1.38 27.06 8.92
CA SER A 1 -2.16 27.55 10.07
C SER A 1 -1.29 27.55 11.33
N LEU A 2 -1.52 28.45 12.28
CA LEU A 2 -0.87 28.38 13.61
C LEU A 2 -1.57 27.37 14.56
N SER A 3 -2.64 26.71 14.09
CA SER A 3 -3.40 25.71 14.85
C SER A 3 -2.96 24.26 14.61
N HIS A 4 -1.94 24.01 13.78
CA HIS A 4 -1.47 22.64 13.55
C HIS A 4 -0.75 22.11 14.79
N THR A 5 -0.82 20.79 14.94
CA THR A 5 -0.22 20.02 16.02
C THR A 5 0.62 18.90 15.40
N PRO A 6 1.50 18.22 16.16
CA PRO A 6 2.28 17.11 15.64
C PRO A 6 1.43 15.99 15.00
N GLU A 7 0.22 15.75 15.52
CA GLU A 7 -0.72 14.77 14.98
C GLU A 7 -1.17 15.14 13.56
N HIS A 8 -1.37 16.43 13.27
CA HIS A 8 -1.69 16.89 11.93
C HIS A 8 -0.54 16.60 10.95
N LEU A 9 0.72 16.79 11.37
CA LEU A 9 1.87 16.46 10.53
C LEU A 9 2.02 14.95 10.34
N TYR A 10 1.81 14.15 11.39
CA TYR A 10 1.84 12.70 11.29
C TYR A 10 0.79 12.19 10.31
N HIS A 11 -0.44 12.69 10.41
CA HIS A 11 -1.53 12.36 9.49
C HIS A 11 -1.19 12.75 8.05
N ALA A 12 -0.68 13.97 7.83
CA ALA A 12 -0.28 14.45 6.51
C ALA A 12 0.85 13.60 5.91
N ILE A 13 1.79 13.11 6.72
CA ILE A 13 2.83 12.18 6.26
C ILE A 13 2.21 10.85 5.81
N LEU A 14 1.29 10.26 6.58
CA LEU A 14 0.60 9.03 6.19
C LEU A 14 -0.20 9.21 4.89
N GLU A 15 -0.94 10.32 4.78
CA GLU A 15 -1.68 10.68 3.57
C GLU A 15 -0.77 10.88 2.37
N SER A 16 0.40 11.50 2.55
CA SER A 16 1.34 11.75 1.44
C SER A 16 1.72 10.47 0.70
N VAL A 17 1.91 9.35 1.42
CA VAL A 17 2.25 8.06 0.82
C VAL A 17 1.04 7.43 0.12
N ALA A 18 -0.18 7.66 0.63
CA ALA A 18 -1.39 7.23 -0.04
C ALA A 18 -1.61 7.99 -1.36
N TYR A 19 -1.37 9.31 -1.37
CA TYR A 19 -1.43 10.12 -2.59
C TYR A 19 -0.34 9.77 -3.59
N ASP A 20 0.88 9.46 -3.13
CA ASP A 20 1.95 8.97 -3.99
C ASP A 20 1.55 7.65 -4.67
N THR A 21 0.89 6.75 -3.94
CA THR A 21 0.34 5.52 -4.53
C THR A 21 -0.70 5.83 -5.59
N ALA A 22 -1.65 6.74 -5.33
CA ALA A 22 -2.64 7.15 -6.34
C ALA A 22 -1.99 7.80 -7.57
N HIS A 23 -0.92 8.58 -7.39
CA HIS A 23 -0.14 9.12 -8.50
C HIS A 23 0.48 8.01 -9.35
N ASN A 24 1.11 7.01 -8.73
CA ASN A 24 1.67 5.86 -9.44
C ASN A 24 0.59 5.10 -10.23
N LEU A 25 -0.60 4.90 -9.66
CA LEU A 25 -1.72 4.27 -10.37
C LEU A 25 -2.16 5.06 -11.60
N LYS A 26 -2.19 6.39 -11.50
CA LYS A 26 -2.49 7.26 -12.65
C LYS A 26 -1.44 7.11 -13.74
N VAL A 27 -0.15 7.07 -13.40
CA VAL A 27 0.93 6.86 -14.35
C VAL A 27 0.83 5.48 -15.02
N MET A 28 0.44 4.44 -14.27
CA MET A 28 0.18 3.12 -14.85
C MET A 28 -0.99 3.16 -15.84
N GLU A 29 -2.06 3.89 -15.52
CA GLU A 29 -3.23 4.04 -16.40
C GLU A 29 -2.87 4.79 -17.69
N GLU A 30 -2.04 5.82 -17.60
CA GLU A 30 -1.46 6.51 -18.78
C GLU A 30 -0.61 5.57 -19.65
N GLY A 31 0.02 4.57 -19.03
CA GLY A 31 0.73 3.48 -19.71
C GLY A 31 -0.17 2.37 -20.25
N GLY A 32 -1.50 2.48 -20.13
CA GLY A 32 -2.47 1.51 -20.62
C GLY A 32 -2.78 0.36 -19.65
N PHE A 33 -2.30 0.43 -18.41
CA PHE A 33 -2.60 -0.56 -17.38
C PHE A 33 -3.48 0.02 -16.28
N LYS A 34 -4.67 -0.56 -16.07
CA LYS A 34 -5.59 -0.14 -15.01
C LYS A 34 -5.63 -1.21 -13.89
N PRO A 35 -4.96 -0.97 -12.75
CA PRO A 35 -5.02 -1.90 -11.62
C PRO A 35 -6.45 -2.00 -11.07
N ASP A 36 -6.93 -3.22 -10.83
CA ASP A 36 -8.24 -3.49 -10.20
C ASP A 36 -8.11 -3.89 -8.72
N LYS A 37 -6.88 -4.12 -8.26
CA LYS A 37 -6.59 -4.61 -6.92
C LYS A 37 -5.25 -4.10 -6.39
N LEU A 38 -5.24 -3.66 -5.13
CA LEU A 38 -4.03 -3.30 -4.40
C LEU A 38 -3.81 -4.27 -3.25
N VAL A 39 -2.66 -4.96 -3.25
CA VAL A 39 -2.28 -5.95 -2.22
C VAL A 39 -1.15 -5.37 -1.38
N TYR A 40 -1.37 -5.28 -0.07
CA TYR A 40 -0.44 -4.71 0.89
C TYR A 40 0.22 -5.80 1.75
N CYS A 41 1.48 -5.58 2.09
CA CYS A 41 2.26 -6.43 3.00
C CYS A 41 3.21 -5.56 3.85
N GLY A 42 3.90 -6.18 4.81
CA GLY A 42 4.85 -5.49 5.68
C GLY A 42 4.20 -4.62 6.77
N GLY A 43 5.02 -3.80 7.42
CA GLY A 43 4.66 -3.11 8.68
C GLY A 43 3.46 -2.16 8.57
N ALA A 44 3.27 -1.51 7.42
CA ALA A 44 2.15 -0.58 7.17
C ALA A 44 0.78 -1.24 7.41
N THR A 45 0.65 -2.53 7.07
CA THR A 45 -0.60 -3.29 7.19
C THR A 45 -1.11 -3.43 8.64
N LYS A 46 -0.25 -3.18 9.63
CA LYS A 46 -0.63 -3.17 11.05
C LYS A 46 -1.51 -1.97 11.42
N SER A 47 -1.50 -0.91 10.61
CA SER A 47 -2.32 0.29 10.82
C SER A 47 -3.60 0.22 9.99
N LYS A 48 -4.73 -0.06 10.66
CA LYS A 48 -6.06 -0.05 10.01
C LYS A 48 -6.41 1.32 9.42
N VAL A 49 -6.05 2.39 10.13
CA VAL A 49 -6.30 3.77 9.68
C VAL A 49 -5.55 4.06 8.39
N TRP A 50 -4.29 3.65 8.30
CA TRP A 50 -3.50 3.90 7.09
C TRP A 50 -4.01 3.08 5.90
N MET A 51 -4.41 1.81 6.13
CA MET A 51 -5.03 1.00 5.07
C MET A 51 -6.35 1.61 4.57
N GLN A 52 -7.13 2.23 5.46
CA GLN A 52 -8.32 2.96 5.06
C GLN A 52 -7.98 4.20 4.22
N MET A 53 -6.96 4.98 4.62
CA MET A 53 -6.49 6.14 3.82
C MET A 53 -6.09 5.73 2.40
N TYR A 54 -5.38 4.61 2.23
CA TYR A 54 -5.07 4.10 0.91
C TYR A 54 -6.33 3.81 0.09
N ALA A 55 -7.31 3.13 0.69
CA ALA A 55 -8.56 2.81 0.01
C ALA A 55 -9.33 4.09 -0.38
N ASP A 56 -9.39 5.07 0.52
CA ASP A 56 -10.09 6.33 0.29
C ASP A 56 -9.42 7.18 -0.81
N VAL A 57 -8.09 7.26 -0.81
CA VAL A 57 -7.31 8.07 -1.76
C VAL A 57 -7.22 7.41 -3.14
N THR A 58 -7.05 6.09 -3.20
CA THR A 58 -6.90 5.36 -4.47
C THR A 58 -8.25 4.97 -5.09
N GLY A 59 -9.32 4.92 -4.29
CA GLY A 59 -10.61 4.38 -4.71
C GLY A 59 -10.63 2.85 -4.89
N ILE A 60 -9.56 2.16 -4.51
CA ILE A 60 -9.42 0.70 -4.64
C ILE A 60 -9.32 0.06 -3.25
N PRO A 61 -10.13 -0.96 -2.93
CA PRO A 61 -10.05 -1.63 -1.63
C PRO A 61 -8.66 -2.20 -1.33
N ALA A 62 -8.15 -1.91 -0.12
CA ALA A 62 -6.88 -2.46 0.35
C ALA A 62 -7.02 -3.95 0.67
N THR A 63 -6.34 -4.81 -0.10
CA THR A 63 -6.27 -6.25 0.18
C THR A 63 -5.05 -6.55 1.03
N LEU A 64 -5.21 -7.30 2.12
CA LEU A 64 -4.10 -7.72 2.97
C LEU A 64 -3.67 -9.15 2.67
N THR A 65 -2.37 -9.40 2.76
CA THR A 65 -1.79 -10.74 2.71
C THR A 65 -2.10 -11.51 4.00
N GLN A 66 -2.33 -12.83 3.90
CA GLN A 66 -2.47 -13.69 5.08
C GLN A 66 -1.15 -13.83 5.84
N VAL A 67 -0.03 -13.84 5.11
CA VAL A 67 1.33 -13.92 5.65
C VAL A 67 1.94 -12.52 5.61
N GLY A 68 2.26 -11.97 6.79
CA GLY A 68 2.79 -10.61 6.89
C GLY A 68 4.15 -10.41 6.21
N ASP A 69 4.98 -11.46 6.20
CA ASP A 69 6.31 -11.49 5.57
C ASP A 69 6.24 -11.98 4.12
N ALA A 70 5.49 -11.25 3.28
CA ALA A 70 5.26 -11.63 1.88
C ALA A 70 6.55 -11.80 1.07
N VAL A 71 7.60 -11.02 1.36
CA VAL A 71 8.91 -11.12 0.69
C VAL A 71 9.61 -12.44 0.99
N VAL A 72 9.57 -12.89 2.26
CA VAL A 72 10.15 -14.17 2.67
C VAL A 72 9.36 -15.32 2.04
N LEU A 73 8.03 -15.25 2.10
CA LEU A 73 7.17 -16.25 1.47
C LEU A 73 7.44 -16.37 -0.03
N GLY A 74 7.52 -15.24 -0.74
CA GLY A 74 7.84 -15.24 -2.17
C GLY A 74 9.19 -15.88 -2.48
N SER A 75 10.20 -15.63 -1.64
CA SER A 75 11.52 -16.27 -1.77
C SER A 75 11.45 -17.78 -1.57
N CYS A 76 10.68 -18.25 -0.58
CA CYS A 76 10.45 -19.68 -0.35
C CYS A 76 9.70 -20.33 -1.51
N MET A 77 8.71 -19.65 -2.09
CA MET A 77 7.98 -20.16 -3.26
C MET A 77 8.90 -20.34 -4.46
N LEU A 78 9.78 -19.36 -4.74
CA LEU A 78 10.78 -19.48 -5.80
C LEU A 78 11.75 -20.63 -5.55
N ALA A 79 12.22 -20.79 -4.30
CA ALA A 79 13.10 -21.89 -3.93
C ALA A 79 12.42 -23.27 -4.09
N ALA A 80 11.15 -23.38 -3.70
CA ALA A 80 10.37 -24.59 -3.87
C ALA A 80 10.24 -24.96 -5.35
N VAL A 81 9.84 -24.01 -6.20
CA VAL A 81 9.75 -24.22 -7.67
C VAL A 81 11.10 -24.63 -8.27
N GLY A 82 12.20 -24.06 -7.78
CA GLY A 82 13.55 -24.43 -8.22
C GLY A 82 14.01 -25.82 -7.75
N ALA A 83 13.40 -26.35 -6.68
CA ALA A 83 13.73 -27.66 -6.12
C ALA A 83 12.88 -28.82 -6.70
N GLY A 84 11.76 -28.52 -7.37
CA GLY A 84 10.86 -29.48 -8.03
C GLY A 84 9.47 -29.53 -7.43
#